data_AF-A0A1F7AET7-F1
#
_entry.id   AF-A0A1F7AET7-F1
#
_cell.length_a   1.000
_cell.length_b   1.000
_cell.length_c   1.000
_cell.angle_alpha   90.00
_cell.angle_beta   90.00
_cell.angle_gamma   90.00
#
_symmetry.space_group_name_H-M   'P 1'
#
loop_
_entity.id
_entity.type
_entity.pdbx_description
1 polymer ?
#
loop_
_entity_poly.entity_id
_entity_poly.type
_entity_poly.pdbx_seq_one_letter_code
_entity_poly.pdbx_strand_id
1 'polypeptide(L)'
;MSYTYYRRYQPSRRRSGFKSFFWLVLFLVFFFLILKACVSVFSSFAEDKKDEAVLSVIKGNAEILEWGQSDAKSASDSELVLVGDQITTVEDSRLSLSFYNGTLVYLDENTKLKIAEFTAGESHNQMELQVVDGQIWVEHLAQDEGELELLIQTDVMNLQSFQGTYLVSNRVDEERVAVKSGQVGVDFVDRGEEELVIESLTIKEGEQSLLTDGKERALLARENISLVEPVVVEFWDTVFVEQQSSGEQAESEATGPIEIEEDLEASPEEVVVEETSLVISVSTPSSGATIGKDAFAIEGQIVSGTASKVMVTWSGNGQAYPLGLFTAGSGSFRYVADTDYANLSVGSNTYTIVAYDSEGNASNMVVLTIDASF
;
A
#
# COMPACT_ATOMS: atom_id res chain seq x y z
N MET A 1 58.68 -66.97 53.82
CA MET A 1 58.30 -65.55 54.03
C MET A 1 57.15 -65.23 53.10
N SER A 2 55.93 -65.15 53.66
CA SER A 2 54.69 -64.93 52.91
C SER A 2 54.30 -63.46 53.04
N TYR A 3 54.26 -62.73 51.94
CA TYR A 3 53.86 -61.32 51.91
C TYR A 3 52.34 -61.24 51.70
N THR A 4 51.62 -60.91 52.77
CA THR A 4 50.20 -60.58 52.76
C THR A 4 50.01 -59.18 52.20
N TYR A 5 49.48 -59.09 50.97
CA TYR A 5 49.07 -57.84 50.35
C TYR A 5 47.76 -57.33 50.98
N TYR A 6 47.83 -56.20 51.71
CA TYR A 6 46.65 -55.45 52.14
C TYR A 6 46.08 -54.64 50.96
N ARG A 7 44.91 -55.04 50.46
CA ARG A 7 44.15 -54.28 49.45
C ARG A 7 43.46 -53.10 50.17
N ARG A 8 43.95 -51.88 49.95
CA ARG A 8 43.27 -50.65 50.42
C ARG A 8 41.91 -50.53 49.75
N TYR A 9 40.85 -50.53 50.55
CA TYR A 9 39.50 -50.17 50.14
C TYR A 9 39.50 -48.67 49.77
N GLN A 10 39.37 -48.35 48.49
CA GLN A 10 39.08 -46.98 48.05
C GLN A 10 37.57 -46.74 48.20
N PRO A 11 37.11 -45.74 48.98
CA PRO A 11 35.70 -45.40 49.03
C PRO A 11 35.26 -44.89 47.65
N SER A 12 34.24 -45.53 47.08
CA SER A 12 33.65 -45.10 45.82
C SER A 12 32.98 -43.74 46.03
N ARG A 13 33.60 -42.69 45.48
CA ARG A 13 32.95 -41.38 45.33
C ARG A 13 31.76 -41.57 44.39
N ARG A 14 30.56 -41.77 44.94
CA ARG A 14 29.28 -41.61 44.24
C ARG A 14 29.24 -40.17 43.72
N ARG A 15 29.64 -40.01 42.46
CA ARG A 15 29.59 -38.75 41.72
C ARG A 15 28.13 -38.31 41.60
N SER A 16 27.93 -37.04 41.91
CA SER A 16 26.67 -36.32 41.96
C SER A 16 25.95 -36.28 40.61
N GLY A 17 25.05 -37.23 40.34
CA GLY A 17 24.19 -37.22 39.16
C GLY A 17 23.08 -36.16 39.20
N PHE A 18 22.82 -35.55 40.36
CA PHE A 18 21.68 -34.64 40.53
C PHE A 18 21.93 -33.20 40.03
N LYS A 19 23.20 -32.76 39.96
CA LYS A 19 23.54 -31.40 39.50
C LYS A 19 23.32 -31.20 37.99
N SER A 20 23.48 -32.27 37.20
CA SER A 20 23.30 -32.22 35.75
C SER A 20 21.84 -32.09 35.33
N PHE A 21 20.92 -32.71 36.08
CA PHE A 21 19.48 -32.61 35.80
C PHE A 21 18.93 -31.21 36.07
N PHE A 22 19.33 -30.60 37.19
CA PHE A 22 18.89 -29.24 37.56
C PHE A 22 19.31 -28.19 36.52
N TRP A 23 20.55 -28.28 36.01
CA TRP A 23 21.04 -27.35 34.97
C TRP A 23 20.31 -27.51 33.64
N LEU A 24 19.90 -28.73 33.27
CA LEU A 24 19.13 -28.96 32.04
C LEU A 24 17.75 -28.30 32.14
N VAL A 25 17.06 -28.47 33.27
CA VAL A 25 15.74 -27.84 33.50
C VAL A 25 15.86 -26.32 33.49
N LEU A 26 16.87 -25.75 34.17
CA LEU A 26 17.11 -24.31 34.18
C LEU A 26 17.36 -23.76 32.78
N PHE A 27 18.20 -24.45 31.99
CA PHE A 27 18.48 -24.07 30.60
C PHE A 27 17.21 -24.09 29.75
N LEU A 28 16.37 -25.12 29.89
CA LEU A 28 15.14 -25.26 29.12
C LEU A 28 14.14 -24.14 29.45
N VAL A 29 14.01 -23.78 30.74
CA VAL A 29 13.19 -22.64 31.17
C VAL A 29 13.73 -21.33 30.61
N PHE A 30 15.04 -21.10 30.66
CA PHE A 30 15.65 -19.88 30.14
C PHE A 30 15.51 -19.77 28.62
N PHE A 31 15.70 -20.88 27.91
CA PHE A 31 15.48 -20.98 26.47
C PHE A 31 14.03 -20.65 26.09
N PHE A 32 13.06 -21.18 26.83
CA PHE A 32 11.64 -20.88 26.59
C PHE A 32 11.31 -19.40 26.84
N LEU A 33 11.90 -18.78 27.86
CA LEU A 33 11.74 -17.35 28.13
C LEU A 33 12.36 -16.47 27.03
N ILE A 34 13.55 -16.83 26.54
CA ILE A 34 14.18 -16.14 25.40
C ILE A 34 13.31 -16.29 24.16
N LEU A 35 12.84 -17.51 23.85
CA LEU A 35 11.99 -17.75 22.69
C LEU A 35 10.71 -16.92 22.77
N LYS A 36 10.06 -16.88 23.94
CA LYS A 36 8.87 -16.04 24.15
C LYS A 36 9.17 -14.54 23.99
N ALA A 37 10.33 -14.08 24.48
CA ALA A 37 10.75 -12.70 24.29
C ALA A 37 11.03 -12.39 22.81
N CYS A 38 11.70 -13.29 22.08
CA CYS A 38 11.94 -13.14 20.64
C CYS A 38 10.63 -13.11 19.85
N VAL A 39 9.68 -14.00 20.16
CA VAL A 39 8.36 -14.01 19.51
C VAL A 39 7.61 -12.72 19.82
N SER A 40 7.65 -12.24 21.06
CA SER A 40 6.98 -11.00 21.47
C SER A 40 7.56 -9.75 20.82
N VAL A 41 8.87 -9.69 20.64
CA VAL A 41 9.54 -8.57 19.98
C VAL A 41 9.30 -8.63 18.47
N PHE A 42 9.29 -9.83 17.88
CA PHE A 42 9.02 -9.97 16.45
C PHE A 42 7.54 -9.68 16.11
N SER A 43 6.60 -10.02 16.99
CA SER A 43 5.18 -9.71 16.78
C SER A 43 4.91 -8.20 16.85
N SER A 44 5.58 -7.46 17.73
CA SER A 44 5.39 -5.99 17.80
C SER A 44 5.87 -5.27 16.54
N PHE A 45 6.93 -5.75 15.87
CA PHE A 45 7.40 -5.15 14.62
C PHE A 45 6.48 -5.40 13.42
N ALA A 46 5.60 -6.41 13.49
CA ALA A 46 4.64 -6.70 12.43
C ALA A 46 3.32 -5.91 12.58
N GLU A 47 3.04 -5.35 13.77
CA GLU A 47 1.81 -4.59 14.03
C GLU A 47 1.91 -3.12 13.61
N ASP A 48 3.09 -2.51 13.64
CA ASP A 48 3.27 -1.05 13.45
C ASP A 48 3.04 -0.54 12.01
N LYS A 49 2.83 -1.41 11.01
CA LYS A 49 2.64 -1.01 9.60
C LYS A 49 1.20 -0.88 9.13
N LYS A 50 0.22 -1.07 10.02
CA LYS A 50 -1.20 -1.10 9.64
C LYS A 50 -1.79 0.30 9.39
N ASP A 51 -1.11 1.33 9.85
CA ASP A 51 -1.61 2.71 9.90
C ASP A 51 -1.02 3.60 8.78
N GLU A 52 -0.35 2.97 7.81
CA GLU A 52 0.35 3.65 6.71
C GLU A 52 -0.44 3.54 5.40
N ALA A 53 -0.52 4.65 4.65
CA ALA A 53 -0.98 4.68 3.27
C ALA A 53 0.17 5.08 2.35
N VAL A 54 0.25 4.47 1.17
CA VAL A 54 1.20 4.88 0.12
C VAL A 54 0.46 5.75 -0.88
N LEU A 55 0.92 6.99 -1.05
CA LEU A 55 0.44 7.92 -2.05
C LEU A 55 1.19 7.71 -3.36
N SER A 56 0.46 7.60 -4.46
CA SER A 56 0.98 7.60 -5.83
C SER A 56 0.42 8.78 -6.61
N VAL A 57 1.28 9.48 -7.32
CA VAL A 57 0.88 10.60 -8.19
C VAL A 57 0.59 10.04 -9.58
N ILE A 58 -0.69 9.99 -9.96
CA ILE A 58 -1.11 9.50 -11.28
C ILE A 58 -0.91 10.60 -12.32
N LYS A 59 -1.36 11.82 -11.99
CA LYS A 59 -1.28 12.98 -12.88
C LYS A 59 -1.18 14.27 -12.06
N GLY A 60 -0.49 15.26 -12.60
CA GLY A 60 -0.46 16.62 -12.06
C GLY A 60 0.38 16.74 -10.80
N ASN A 61 -0.01 17.64 -9.89
CA ASN A 61 0.70 17.91 -8.64
C ASN A 61 -0.24 17.76 -7.45
N ALA A 62 0.33 17.52 -6.28
CA ALA A 62 -0.41 17.54 -5.03
C ALA A 62 0.45 18.10 -3.92
N GLU A 63 -0.21 18.46 -2.83
CA GLU A 63 0.42 18.94 -1.62
C GLU A 63 0.00 18.07 -0.44
N ILE A 64 0.92 17.85 0.49
CA ILE A 64 0.67 17.18 1.78
C ILE A 64 0.98 18.20 2.88
N LEU A 65 0.00 18.38 3.77
CA LEU A 65 0.19 19.05 5.05
C LEU A 65 0.32 17.97 6.11
N GLU A 66 1.55 17.74 6.55
CA GLU A 66 1.87 16.78 7.61
C GLU A 66 1.26 17.23 8.94
N TRP A 67 0.85 16.26 9.76
CA TRP A 67 0.29 16.56 11.07
C TRP A 67 1.22 17.42 11.94
N GLY A 68 0.68 18.51 12.49
CA GLY A 68 1.41 19.44 13.34
C GLY A 68 2.28 20.46 12.60
N GLN A 69 2.37 20.39 11.27
CA GLN A 69 3.00 21.42 10.44
C GLN A 69 1.99 22.52 10.07
N SER A 70 2.49 23.71 9.73
CA SER A 70 1.66 24.82 9.25
C SER A 70 1.70 25.01 7.74
N ASP A 71 2.77 24.52 7.09
CA ASP A 71 3.04 24.74 5.68
C ASP A 71 2.93 23.40 4.95
N ALA A 72 2.16 23.39 3.86
CA ALA A 72 2.07 22.23 2.99
C ALA A 72 3.34 22.10 2.14
N LYS A 73 3.73 20.87 1.84
CA LYS A 73 4.84 20.54 0.93
C LYS A 73 4.31 19.82 -0.31
N SER A 74 5.04 19.87 -1.41
CA SER A 74 4.70 19.06 -2.59
C SER A 74 4.74 17.58 -2.25
N ALA A 75 3.70 16.84 -2.62
CA ALA A 75 3.66 15.40 -2.56
C ALA A 75 4.62 14.80 -3.59
N SER A 76 5.32 13.74 -3.22
CA SER A 76 6.14 12.93 -4.12
C SER A 76 5.43 11.62 -4.45
N ASP A 77 5.76 11.03 -5.60
CA ASP A 77 5.29 9.69 -5.90
C ASP A 77 5.85 8.66 -4.91
N SER A 78 5.03 7.67 -4.55
CA SER A 78 5.36 6.62 -3.56
C SER A 78 5.67 7.15 -2.15
N GLU A 79 5.15 8.34 -1.81
CA GLU A 79 5.28 8.95 -0.49
C GLU A 79 4.38 8.25 0.55
N LEU A 80 4.87 8.10 1.78
CA LEU A 80 4.07 7.58 2.88
C LEU A 80 3.22 8.69 3.48
N VAL A 81 1.95 8.40 3.71
CA VAL A 81 0.99 9.29 4.37
C VAL A 81 0.54 8.63 5.67
N LEU A 82 0.50 9.42 6.73
CA LEU A 82 0.19 8.98 8.09
C LEU A 82 -1.14 9.56 8.57
N VAL A 83 -1.65 8.97 9.66
CA VAL A 83 -2.82 9.50 10.37
C VAL A 83 -2.54 10.95 10.83
N GLY A 84 -3.51 11.83 10.57
CA GLY A 84 -3.46 13.25 10.86
C GLY A 84 -3.04 14.11 9.67
N ASP A 85 -2.46 13.53 8.62
CA ASP A 85 -2.05 14.25 7.42
C ASP A 85 -3.25 14.67 6.57
N GLN A 86 -3.07 15.76 5.84
CA GLN A 86 -4.04 16.26 4.86
C GLN A 86 -3.40 16.34 3.48
N ILE A 87 -4.03 15.70 2.51
CA ILE A 87 -3.62 15.68 1.10
C ILE A 87 -4.52 16.65 0.33
N THR A 88 -3.94 17.44 -0.56
CA THR A 88 -4.67 18.37 -1.44
C THR A 88 -4.21 18.19 -2.88
N THR A 89 -5.15 17.89 -3.78
CA THR A 89 -4.94 17.89 -5.22
C THR A 89 -5.34 19.25 -5.80
N VAL A 90 -4.66 19.68 -6.85
CA VAL A 90 -4.96 20.92 -7.60
C VAL A 90 -5.71 20.61 -8.91
N GLU A 91 -5.96 21.61 -9.73
CA GLU A 91 -6.54 21.44 -11.08
C GLU A 91 -5.69 20.49 -11.94
N ASP A 92 -6.35 19.64 -12.72
CA ASP A 92 -5.75 18.63 -13.60
C ASP A 92 -4.80 17.63 -12.90
N SER A 93 -5.03 17.37 -11.61
CA SER A 93 -4.26 16.41 -10.82
C SER A 93 -5.10 15.27 -10.30
N ARG A 94 -4.47 14.09 -10.20
CA ARG A 94 -5.08 12.84 -9.75
C ARG A 94 -4.07 12.02 -8.96
N LEU A 95 -4.53 11.44 -7.86
CA LEU A 95 -3.72 10.61 -6.99
C LEU A 95 -4.43 9.30 -6.69
N SER A 96 -3.67 8.31 -6.26
CA SER A 96 -4.20 7.17 -5.52
C SER A 96 -3.52 7.04 -4.16
N LEU A 97 -4.30 6.59 -3.19
CA LEU A 97 -3.84 6.10 -1.90
C LEU A 97 -4.05 4.59 -1.87
N SER A 98 -2.96 3.87 -1.62
CA SER A 98 -2.98 2.43 -1.42
C SER A 98 -2.75 2.14 0.05
N PHE A 99 -3.76 1.55 0.70
CA PHE A 99 -3.68 1.14 2.09
C PHE A 99 -3.14 -0.28 2.20
N TYR A 100 -2.56 -0.64 3.35
CA TYR A 100 -1.99 -1.98 3.59
C TYR A 100 -3.01 -3.11 3.36
N ASN A 101 -4.30 -2.86 3.59
CA ASN A 101 -5.34 -3.84 3.38
C ASN A 101 -5.78 -3.99 1.89
N GLY A 102 -5.10 -3.32 0.97
CA GLY A 102 -5.42 -3.31 -0.45
C GLY A 102 -6.60 -2.42 -0.82
N THR A 103 -7.18 -1.67 0.12
CA THR A 103 -8.15 -0.61 -0.22
C THR A 103 -7.43 0.46 -1.04
N LEU A 104 -8.07 0.88 -2.13
CA LEU A 104 -7.58 1.95 -2.99
C LEU A 104 -8.54 3.13 -2.89
N VAL A 105 -8.01 4.32 -2.66
CA VAL A 105 -8.77 5.57 -2.68
C VAL A 105 -8.14 6.49 -3.71
N TYR A 106 -8.89 6.82 -4.77
CA TYR A 106 -8.42 7.75 -5.80
C TYR A 106 -8.99 9.12 -5.51
N LEU A 107 -8.13 10.13 -5.56
CA LEU A 107 -8.51 11.53 -5.37
C LEU A 107 -8.56 12.18 -6.76
N ASP A 108 -9.69 12.82 -7.05
CA ASP A 108 -9.85 13.61 -8.26
C ASP A 108 -9.17 14.98 -8.11
N GLU A 109 -9.24 15.82 -9.13
CA GLU A 109 -8.75 17.20 -9.03
C GLU A 109 -9.49 18.00 -7.95
N ASN A 110 -8.85 19.05 -7.42
CA ASN A 110 -9.43 19.96 -6.43
C ASN A 110 -10.03 19.23 -5.19
N THR A 111 -9.35 18.19 -4.73
CA THR A 111 -9.79 17.34 -3.63
C THR A 111 -8.89 17.52 -2.42
N LYS A 112 -9.51 17.75 -1.26
CA LYS A 112 -8.85 17.82 0.04
C LYS A 112 -9.32 16.67 0.91
N LEU A 113 -8.42 15.76 1.18
CA LEU A 113 -8.66 14.56 1.99
C LEU A 113 -7.80 14.61 3.24
N LYS A 114 -8.39 14.31 4.40
CA LYS A 114 -7.65 14.13 5.65
C LYS A 114 -7.78 12.70 6.13
N ILE A 115 -6.67 12.11 6.56
CA ILE A 115 -6.66 10.80 7.21
C ILE A 115 -6.87 11.05 8.70
N ALA A 116 -8.06 10.78 9.22
CA ALA A 116 -8.46 11.23 10.54
C ALA A 116 -7.96 10.29 11.65
N GLU A 117 -8.24 8.99 11.51
CA GLU A 117 -7.92 8.00 12.54
C GLU A 117 -7.74 6.61 11.93
N PHE A 118 -6.90 5.80 12.55
CA PHE A 118 -6.84 4.37 12.34
C PHE A 118 -6.86 3.68 13.69
N THR A 119 -7.83 2.77 13.88
CA THR A 119 -7.94 1.96 15.10
C THR A 119 -7.74 0.50 14.73
N ALA A 120 -6.57 -0.05 15.09
CA ALA A 120 -6.32 -1.48 15.03
C ALA A 120 -6.98 -2.19 16.22
N GLY A 121 -7.99 -3.03 15.97
CA GLY A 121 -8.60 -3.89 16.98
C GLY A 121 -8.20 -5.35 16.82
N GLU A 122 -8.40 -6.17 17.86
CA GLU A 122 -8.14 -7.62 17.78
C GLU A 122 -9.01 -8.35 16.74
N SER A 123 -10.14 -7.76 16.35
CA SER A 123 -11.12 -8.37 15.43
C SER A 123 -11.72 -7.42 14.39
N HIS A 124 -11.67 -6.11 14.63
CA HIS A 124 -12.21 -5.09 13.75
C HIS A 124 -11.16 -3.99 13.65
N ASN A 125 -10.72 -3.72 12.44
CA ASN A 125 -9.91 -2.54 12.18
C ASN A 125 -10.86 -1.45 11.69
N GLN A 126 -10.61 -0.21 12.07
CA GLN A 126 -11.40 0.92 11.59
C GLN A 126 -10.46 1.97 11.00
N MET A 127 -10.81 2.47 9.83
CA MET A 127 -10.12 3.57 9.16
C MET A 127 -11.10 4.71 8.95
N GLU A 128 -10.70 5.92 9.34
CA GLU A 128 -11.52 7.11 9.20
C GLU A 128 -10.87 8.12 8.25
N LEU A 129 -11.59 8.47 7.20
CA LEU A 129 -11.22 9.48 6.23
C LEU A 129 -12.20 10.65 6.30
N GLN A 130 -11.72 11.86 6.06
CA GLN A 130 -12.55 13.05 5.96
C GLN A 130 -12.34 13.72 4.61
N VAL A 131 -13.38 13.74 3.77
CA VAL A 131 -13.41 14.45 2.50
C VAL A 131 -13.84 15.87 2.79
N VAL A 132 -12.87 16.77 2.94
CA VAL A 132 -13.12 18.18 3.30
C VAL A 132 -13.64 18.97 2.11
N ASP A 133 -13.17 18.65 0.91
CA ASP A 133 -13.61 19.25 -0.35
C ASP A 133 -13.25 18.31 -1.51
N GLY A 134 -14.01 18.37 -2.60
CA GLY A 134 -13.76 17.60 -3.82
C GLY A 134 -14.38 16.20 -3.85
N GLN A 135 -13.71 15.25 -4.48
CA GLN A 135 -14.30 13.94 -4.80
C GLN A 135 -13.27 12.81 -4.69
N ILE A 136 -13.70 11.70 -4.10
CA ILE A 136 -12.93 10.46 -4.04
C ILE A 136 -13.68 9.28 -4.63
N TRP A 137 -12.90 8.36 -5.19
CA TRP A 137 -13.33 7.02 -5.59
C TRP A 137 -12.75 6.00 -4.64
N VAL A 138 -13.57 5.07 -4.15
CA VAL A 138 -13.14 4.07 -3.17
C VAL A 138 -13.35 2.67 -3.74
N GLU A 139 -12.30 1.87 -3.70
CA GLU A 139 -12.32 0.42 -3.93
C GLU A 139 -11.98 -0.28 -2.61
N HIS A 140 -13.01 -0.58 -1.83
CA HIS A 140 -12.88 -1.25 -0.55
C HIS A 140 -12.94 -2.76 -0.76
N LEU A 141 -11.78 -3.42 -0.64
CA LEU A 141 -11.68 -4.86 -0.79
C LEU A 141 -12.02 -5.58 0.52
N ALA A 142 -12.84 -6.62 0.43
CA ALA A 142 -13.04 -7.54 1.54
C ALA A 142 -11.75 -8.35 1.78
N GLN A 143 -11.30 -8.41 3.03
CA GLN A 143 -10.17 -9.25 3.41
C GLN A 143 -10.62 -10.49 4.17
N ASP A 144 -9.87 -11.59 3.99
CA ASP A 144 -10.05 -12.83 4.75
C ASP A 144 -9.54 -12.70 6.21
N GLU A 145 -8.68 -11.72 6.50
CA GLU A 145 -7.98 -11.53 7.79
C GLU A 145 -8.54 -10.38 8.64
N GLY A 146 -9.87 -10.24 8.70
CA GLY A 146 -10.58 -9.29 9.56
C GLY A 146 -11.37 -8.25 8.76
N GLU A 147 -12.51 -7.85 9.31
CA GLU A 147 -13.35 -6.81 8.69
C GLU A 147 -12.70 -5.45 8.95
N LEU A 148 -12.16 -4.80 7.91
CA LEU A 148 -11.87 -3.37 7.97
C LEU A 148 -13.19 -2.64 7.77
N GLU A 149 -13.52 -1.79 8.72
CA GLU A 149 -14.58 -0.82 8.59
C GLU A 149 -13.97 0.49 8.09
N LEU A 150 -14.42 0.96 6.92
CA LEU A 150 -14.01 2.25 6.39
C LEU A 150 -15.14 3.25 6.66
N LEU A 151 -14.81 4.24 7.49
CA LEU A 151 -15.64 5.39 7.80
C LEU A 151 -15.18 6.59 6.97
N ILE A 152 -16.12 7.23 6.28
CA ILE A 152 -15.83 8.44 5.50
C ILE A 152 -16.78 9.54 5.96
N GLN A 153 -16.21 10.70 6.29
CA GLN A 153 -16.97 11.86 6.72
C GLN A 153 -16.92 12.96 5.66
N THR A 154 -18.06 13.59 5.46
CA THR A 154 -18.28 14.80 4.65
C THR A 154 -18.98 15.85 5.53
N ASP A 155 -19.49 16.93 4.95
CA ASP A 155 -20.15 17.99 5.71
C ASP A 155 -21.47 17.51 6.33
N VAL A 156 -22.28 16.77 5.58
CA VAL A 156 -23.61 16.31 6.04
C VAL A 156 -23.81 14.79 6.03
N MET A 157 -22.78 13.99 5.75
CA MET A 157 -22.84 12.53 5.82
C MET A 157 -21.69 11.90 6.62
N ASN A 158 -22.02 10.82 7.33
CA ASN A 158 -21.07 9.80 7.80
C ASN A 158 -21.36 8.50 7.04
N LEU A 159 -20.38 7.98 6.32
CA LEU A 159 -20.49 6.79 5.51
C LEU A 159 -19.77 5.64 6.20
N GLN A 160 -20.37 4.46 6.18
CA GLN A 160 -19.81 3.22 6.72
C GLN A 160 -19.81 2.15 5.63
N SER A 161 -18.66 1.55 5.36
CA SER A 161 -18.53 0.47 4.39
C SER A 161 -17.58 -0.63 4.87
N PHE A 162 -17.87 -1.87 4.50
CA PHE A 162 -17.04 -3.05 4.76
C PHE A 162 -16.41 -3.64 3.49
N GLN A 163 -17.02 -3.36 2.35
CA GLN A 163 -16.54 -3.75 1.02
C GLN A 163 -17.35 -2.99 -0.04
N GLY A 164 -16.81 -2.95 -1.25
CA GLY A 164 -17.51 -2.46 -2.42
C GLY A 164 -16.77 -1.34 -3.12
N THR A 165 -17.43 -0.80 -4.14
CA THR A 165 -16.89 0.25 -4.97
C THR A 165 -17.88 1.38 -5.06
N TYR A 166 -17.46 2.58 -4.67
CA TYR A 166 -18.36 3.72 -4.58
C TYR A 166 -17.60 5.05 -4.71
N LEU A 167 -18.36 6.10 -5.00
CA LEU A 167 -17.87 7.47 -5.15
C LEU A 167 -18.44 8.31 -4.02
N VAL A 168 -17.61 9.20 -3.46
CA VAL A 168 -18.00 10.18 -2.45
C VAL A 168 -17.56 11.56 -2.94
N SER A 169 -18.49 12.51 -2.98
CA SER A 169 -18.23 13.91 -3.35
C SER A 169 -18.70 14.81 -2.23
N ASN A 170 -17.86 15.78 -1.85
CA ASN A 170 -18.19 16.90 -0.97
C ASN A 170 -17.77 18.19 -1.68
N ARG A 171 -18.61 18.67 -2.60
CA ARG A 171 -18.38 19.89 -3.38
C ARG A 171 -19.39 20.94 -2.97
N VAL A 172 -19.05 22.21 -3.19
CA VAL A 172 -19.86 23.37 -2.79
C VAL A 172 -21.30 23.32 -3.29
N ASP A 173 -21.56 22.72 -4.45
CA ASP A 173 -22.86 22.64 -5.10
C ASP A 173 -23.59 21.30 -4.90
N GLU A 174 -22.84 20.26 -4.50
CA GLU A 174 -23.39 18.95 -4.23
C GLU A 174 -22.54 18.11 -3.28
N GLU A 175 -23.24 17.43 -2.37
CA GLU A 175 -22.71 16.29 -1.64
C GLU A 175 -23.33 15.00 -2.19
N ARG A 176 -22.50 13.99 -2.47
CA ARG A 176 -22.96 12.78 -3.16
C ARG A 176 -22.28 11.53 -2.62
N VAL A 177 -23.06 10.46 -2.52
CA VAL A 177 -22.54 9.09 -2.47
C VAL A 177 -23.24 8.25 -3.52
N ALA A 178 -22.47 7.57 -4.37
CA ALA A 178 -23.00 6.66 -5.39
C ALA A 178 -22.32 5.30 -5.28
N VAL A 179 -23.08 4.21 -5.33
CA VAL A 179 -22.54 2.86 -5.12
C VAL A 179 -22.55 2.08 -6.43
N LYS A 180 -21.35 1.72 -6.92
CA LYS A 180 -21.18 0.89 -8.12
C LYS A 180 -21.31 -0.60 -7.78
N SER A 181 -20.78 -1.03 -6.65
CA SER A 181 -20.86 -2.42 -6.19
C SER A 181 -20.88 -2.47 -4.66
N GLY A 182 -21.56 -3.46 -4.10
CA GLY A 182 -21.71 -3.60 -2.65
C GLY A 182 -22.81 -2.71 -2.08
N GLN A 183 -22.57 -2.18 -0.88
CA GLN A 183 -23.50 -1.30 -0.18
C GLN A 183 -22.75 -0.40 0.80
N VAL A 184 -23.29 0.79 1.04
CA VAL A 184 -22.74 1.78 1.97
C VAL A 184 -23.84 2.22 2.93
N GLY A 185 -23.57 2.12 4.24
CA GLY A 185 -24.40 2.74 5.27
C GLY A 185 -24.13 4.24 5.27
N VAL A 186 -25.18 5.06 5.34
CA VAL A 186 -25.09 6.52 5.29
C VAL A 186 -25.94 7.09 6.39
N ASP A 187 -25.29 7.77 7.33
CA ASP A 187 -25.93 8.59 8.35
C ASP A 187 -25.88 10.04 7.89
N PHE A 188 -27.05 10.64 7.72
CA PHE A 188 -27.20 12.05 7.43
C PHE A 188 -27.16 12.84 8.73
N VAL A 189 -26.24 13.79 8.84
CA VAL A 189 -25.92 14.46 10.10
C VAL A 189 -26.09 15.98 10.03
N ASP A 190 -26.57 16.55 11.13
CA ASP A 190 -26.48 17.98 11.42
C ASP A 190 -25.26 18.22 12.32
N ARG A 191 -24.20 18.83 11.79
CA ARG A 191 -22.95 19.11 12.51
C ARG A 191 -22.97 20.46 13.25
N GLY A 192 -24.10 20.79 13.89
CA GLY A 192 -24.26 21.98 14.72
C GLY A 192 -23.43 21.99 16.01
N GLU A 193 -23.98 22.46 17.13
CA GLU A 193 -23.27 22.43 18.43
C GLU A 193 -23.03 21.01 18.94
N GLU A 194 -23.97 20.11 18.65
CA GLU A 194 -23.87 18.67 18.89
C GLU A 194 -24.20 17.96 17.58
N GLU A 195 -23.40 16.95 17.23
CA GLU A 195 -23.68 16.14 16.05
C GLU A 195 -24.96 15.33 16.26
N LEU A 196 -25.93 15.52 15.36
CA LEU A 196 -27.20 14.82 15.40
C LEU A 196 -27.42 14.04 14.11
N VAL A 197 -27.55 12.72 14.23
CA VAL A 197 -28.02 11.87 13.12
C VAL A 197 -29.50 12.15 12.87
N ILE A 198 -29.81 12.66 11.69
CA ILE A 198 -31.16 12.99 11.23
C ILE A 198 -31.84 11.73 10.68
N GLU A 199 -31.14 11.00 9.81
CA GLU A 199 -31.64 9.82 9.11
C GLU A 199 -30.49 8.86 8.80
N SER A 200 -30.76 7.56 8.83
CA SER A 200 -29.79 6.50 8.50
C SER A 200 -30.34 5.64 7.39
N LEU A 201 -29.56 5.46 6.32
CA LEU A 201 -29.96 4.70 5.13
C LEU A 201 -28.85 3.74 4.69
N THR A 202 -29.21 2.77 3.87
CA THR A 202 -28.25 1.90 3.18
C THR A 202 -28.41 2.11 1.69
N ILE A 203 -27.38 2.63 1.05
CA ILE A 203 -27.30 2.83 -0.40
C ILE A 203 -26.73 1.56 -1.02
N LYS A 204 -27.43 0.95 -1.97
CA LYS A 204 -27.04 -0.31 -2.61
C LYS A 204 -26.44 -0.08 -3.98
N GLU A 205 -25.87 -1.13 -4.56
CA GLU A 205 -25.47 -1.16 -5.97
C GLU A 205 -26.51 -0.54 -6.91
N GLY A 206 -26.07 0.43 -7.70
CA GLY A 206 -26.91 1.16 -8.65
C GLY A 206 -27.76 2.27 -8.03
N GLU A 207 -27.61 2.55 -6.74
CA GLU A 207 -28.26 3.65 -6.03
C GLU A 207 -27.25 4.74 -5.65
N GLN A 208 -27.77 5.95 -5.46
CA GLN A 208 -27.03 7.10 -4.94
C GLN A 208 -27.88 7.92 -3.98
N SER A 209 -27.20 8.71 -3.16
CA SER A 209 -27.75 9.90 -2.55
C SER A 209 -27.04 11.12 -3.13
N LEU A 210 -27.82 12.07 -3.64
CA LEU A 210 -27.35 13.34 -4.16
C LEU A 210 -28.07 14.46 -3.41
N LEU A 211 -27.30 15.20 -2.61
CA LEU A 211 -27.74 16.35 -1.84
C LEU A 211 -27.24 17.63 -2.50
N THR A 212 -28.17 18.34 -3.13
CA THR A 212 -27.94 19.73 -3.54
C THR A 212 -28.33 20.68 -2.41
N ASP A 213 -27.96 21.96 -2.46
CA ASP A 213 -28.34 22.99 -1.48
C ASP A 213 -29.84 23.00 -1.12
N GLY A 214 -30.69 22.62 -2.08
CA GLY A 214 -32.14 22.53 -1.89
C GLY A 214 -32.54 21.32 -1.04
N LYS A 215 -31.97 20.14 -1.35
CA LYS A 215 -32.23 18.90 -0.61
C LYS A 215 -31.59 18.95 0.78
N GLU A 216 -30.39 19.51 0.91
CA GLU A 216 -29.72 19.68 2.20
C GLU A 216 -30.54 20.57 3.14
N ARG A 217 -30.99 21.76 2.68
CA ARG A 217 -31.85 22.62 3.50
C ARG A 217 -33.16 21.94 3.91
N ALA A 218 -33.75 21.17 3.01
CA ALA A 218 -34.96 20.41 3.30
C ALA A 218 -34.70 19.28 4.32
N LEU A 219 -33.56 18.59 4.21
CA LEU A 219 -33.08 17.58 5.16
C LEU A 219 -32.90 18.17 6.56
N LEU A 220 -32.17 19.29 6.67
CA LEU A 220 -31.95 20.02 7.92
C LEU A 220 -33.26 20.57 8.52
N ALA A 221 -34.21 20.98 7.66
CA ALA A 221 -35.55 21.37 8.07
C ALA A 221 -36.46 20.18 8.42
N ARG A 222 -35.96 18.94 8.30
CA ARG A 222 -36.69 17.68 8.53
C ARG A 222 -37.94 17.54 7.66
N GLU A 223 -37.87 18.05 6.45
CA GLU A 223 -38.91 17.86 5.44
C GLU A 223 -38.85 16.43 4.89
N ASN A 224 -39.98 15.92 4.42
CA ASN A 224 -40.05 14.59 3.82
C ASN A 224 -39.52 14.64 2.38
N ILE A 225 -38.25 14.30 2.20
CA ILE A 225 -37.57 14.25 0.90
C ILE A 225 -37.10 12.83 0.57
N SER A 226 -36.92 12.53 -0.72
CA SER A 226 -36.30 11.27 -1.14
C SER A 226 -34.79 11.44 -1.16
N LEU A 227 -34.09 10.71 -0.29
CA LEU A 227 -32.63 10.74 -0.18
C LEU A 227 -31.94 9.70 -1.06
N VAL A 228 -32.66 8.67 -1.52
CA VAL A 228 -32.12 7.63 -2.40
C VAL A 228 -32.75 7.74 -3.77
N GLU A 229 -31.92 7.67 -4.81
CA GLU A 229 -32.34 7.66 -6.21
C GLU A 229 -31.43 6.71 -7.02
N PRO A 230 -31.91 6.15 -8.15
CA PRO A 230 -31.08 5.30 -9.00
C PRO A 230 -29.96 6.10 -9.67
N VAL A 231 -28.80 5.47 -9.84
CA VAL A 231 -27.67 6.00 -10.62
C VAL A 231 -27.96 5.82 -12.10
N VAL A 232 -27.75 6.86 -12.90
CA VAL A 232 -27.83 6.77 -14.36
C VAL A 232 -26.58 6.06 -14.87
N VAL A 233 -26.73 5.00 -15.68
CA VAL A 233 -25.61 4.14 -16.13
C VAL A 233 -24.44 4.95 -16.75
N GLU A 234 -24.75 5.98 -17.53
CA GLU A 234 -23.78 6.87 -18.19
C GLU A 234 -22.84 7.60 -17.20
N PHE A 235 -23.25 7.72 -15.93
CA PHE A 235 -22.43 8.29 -14.87
C PHE A 235 -21.13 7.51 -14.70
N TRP A 236 -21.20 6.18 -14.60
CA TRP A 236 -20.02 5.35 -14.37
C TRP A 236 -19.09 5.31 -15.58
N ASP A 237 -19.64 5.37 -16.80
CA ASP A 237 -18.84 5.39 -18.02
C ASP A 237 -17.98 6.65 -18.09
N THR A 238 -18.52 7.80 -17.65
CA THR A 238 -17.78 9.07 -17.63
C THR A 238 -16.66 9.02 -16.57
N VAL A 239 -16.98 8.56 -15.37
CA VAL A 239 -16.02 8.51 -14.25
C VAL A 239 -14.87 7.51 -14.52
N PHE A 240 -15.16 6.34 -15.12
CA PHE A 240 -14.15 5.30 -15.36
C PHE A 240 -13.21 5.61 -16.52
N VAL A 241 -13.74 6.16 -17.61
CA VAL A 241 -12.92 6.43 -18.81
C VAL A 241 -11.84 7.46 -18.49
N GLU A 242 -12.13 8.45 -17.65
CA GLU A 242 -11.12 9.40 -17.20
C GLU A 242 -10.07 8.76 -16.29
N GLN A 243 -10.44 7.80 -15.43
CA GLN A 243 -9.46 7.13 -14.57
C GLN A 243 -8.48 6.27 -15.38
N GLN A 244 -8.98 5.44 -16.30
CA GLN A 244 -8.11 4.54 -17.09
C GLN A 244 -7.23 5.29 -18.09
N SER A 245 -7.76 6.33 -18.77
CA SER A 245 -6.99 7.07 -19.77
C SER A 245 -5.80 7.83 -19.18
N SER A 246 -5.86 8.22 -17.89
CA SER A 246 -4.76 8.93 -17.24
C SER A 246 -3.54 8.03 -16.96
N GLY A 247 -3.72 6.72 -16.79
CA GLY A 247 -2.62 5.78 -16.55
C GLY A 247 -1.82 5.44 -17.80
N GLU A 248 -2.47 5.42 -18.97
CA GLU A 248 -1.86 4.94 -20.22
C GLU A 248 -1.10 6.05 -20.97
N GLN A 249 -1.46 7.32 -20.77
CA GLN A 249 -0.77 8.45 -21.40
C GLN A 249 0.61 8.77 -20.82
N ALA A 250 0.87 8.41 -19.56
CA ALA A 250 2.19 8.61 -18.93
C ALA A 250 3.30 7.74 -19.56
N GLU A 251 2.93 6.66 -20.24
CA GLU A 251 3.88 5.72 -20.86
C GLU A 251 4.17 6.08 -22.34
N SER A 252 3.27 6.80 -23.00
CA SER A 252 3.36 7.07 -24.45
C SER A 252 4.17 8.32 -24.84
N GLU A 253 4.49 9.25 -23.93
CA GLU A 253 5.21 10.49 -24.27
C GLU A 253 6.75 10.37 -24.24
N ALA A 254 7.31 9.20 -23.91
CA ALA A 254 8.77 9.00 -23.82
C ALA A 254 9.46 8.59 -25.14
N THR A 255 8.73 8.37 -26.24
CA THR A 255 9.31 7.97 -27.53
C THR A 255 8.84 8.86 -28.68
N GLY A 256 9.43 10.06 -28.75
CA GLY A 256 9.35 10.88 -29.96
C GLY A 256 9.88 10.09 -31.18
N PRO A 257 9.20 10.14 -32.34
CA PRO A 257 9.57 9.36 -33.50
C PRO A 257 10.87 9.90 -34.10
N ILE A 258 11.86 9.00 -34.26
CA ILE A 258 13.00 9.23 -35.14
C ILE A 258 12.47 9.12 -36.58
N GLU A 259 12.46 10.24 -37.31
CA GLU A 259 12.29 10.24 -38.77
C GLU A 259 13.43 9.42 -39.38
N ILE A 260 13.13 8.20 -39.82
CA ILE A 260 13.98 7.41 -40.70
C ILE A 260 13.36 7.50 -42.09
N GLU A 261 14.08 8.16 -42.99
CA GLU A 261 13.71 8.28 -44.40
C GLU A 261 13.58 6.91 -45.05
N GLU A 262 12.44 6.76 -45.72
CA GLU A 262 11.96 5.66 -46.54
C GLU A 262 12.92 5.36 -47.72
N ASP A 263 13.40 4.12 -47.85
CA ASP A 263 13.75 3.59 -49.17
C ASP A 263 13.47 2.08 -49.29
N LEU A 264 12.42 1.80 -50.06
CA LEU A 264 12.22 0.73 -51.04
C LEU A 264 12.35 -0.78 -50.69
N GLU A 265 11.29 -1.44 -51.18
CA GLU A 265 11.17 -2.80 -51.73
C GLU A 265 10.55 -3.90 -50.86
N ALA A 266 9.29 -4.19 -51.23
CA ALA A 266 8.44 -5.24 -50.73
C ALA A 266 8.97 -6.65 -51.09
N SER A 267 9.24 -7.43 -50.05
CA SER A 267 9.35 -8.88 -50.07
C SER A 267 8.28 -9.44 -49.12
N PRO A 268 7.55 -10.52 -49.46
CA PRO A 268 6.53 -11.07 -48.58
C PRO A 268 7.22 -11.84 -47.45
N GLU A 269 7.45 -11.16 -46.32
CA GLU A 269 7.99 -11.78 -45.11
C GLU A 269 6.88 -12.51 -44.34
N GLU A 270 7.21 -13.76 -44.05
CA GLU A 270 6.57 -14.68 -43.12
C GLU A 270 6.43 -13.98 -41.76
N VAL A 271 5.21 -13.93 -41.21
CA VAL A 271 4.91 -13.30 -39.92
C VAL A 271 5.62 -14.09 -38.82
N VAL A 272 6.86 -13.68 -38.52
CA VAL A 272 7.58 -14.04 -37.30
C VAL A 272 6.89 -13.27 -36.19
N VAL A 273 6.15 -13.99 -35.34
CA VAL A 273 5.65 -13.46 -34.08
C VAL A 273 6.88 -13.09 -33.27
N GLU A 274 7.22 -11.81 -33.18
CA GLU A 274 8.24 -11.34 -32.25
C GLU A 274 7.73 -11.65 -30.85
N GLU A 275 8.36 -12.63 -30.20
CA GLU A 275 8.16 -12.90 -28.78
C GLU A 275 8.49 -11.60 -28.04
N THR A 276 7.46 -10.96 -27.48
CA THR A 276 7.60 -9.72 -26.72
C THR A 276 8.42 -10.01 -25.48
N SER A 277 9.74 -9.85 -25.59
CA SER A 277 10.67 -10.12 -24.50
C SER A 277 10.35 -9.20 -23.33
N LEU A 278 10.23 -9.76 -22.13
CA LEU A 278 10.05 -9.01 -20.89
C LEU A 278 11.29 -8.15 -20.62
N VAL A 279 11.14 -6.83 -20.50
CA VAL A 279 12.24 -5.90 -20.21
C VAL A 279 11.89 -5.04 -19.01
N ILE A 280 12.87 -4.80 -18.14
CA ILE A 280 12.75 -3.96 -16.96
C ILE A 280 13.88 -2.91 -16.90
N SER A 281 13.62 -1.82 -16.18
CA SER A 281 14.61 -0.79 -15.85
C SER A 281 14.45 -0.31 -14.40
N VAL A 282 15.51 0.27 -13.84
CA VAL A 282 15.51 0.91 -12.50
C VAL A 282 15.60 2.41 -12.70
N SER A 283 14.66 3.16 -12.11
CA SER A 283 14.57 4.61 -12.22
C SER A 283 15.34 5.31 -11.11
N THR A 284 15.22 4.83 -9.87
CA THR A 284 15.83 5.44 -8.69
C THR A 284 16.28 4.38 -7.68
N PRO A 285 17.41 4.58 -6.98
CA PRO A 285 18.50 5.47 -7.33
C PRO A 285 19.27 4.99 -8.59
N SER A 286 20.08 5.86 -9.18
CA SER A 286 20.99 5.47 -10.27
C SER A 286 22.14 4.60 -9.75
N SER A 287 22.60 3.64 -10.55
CA SER A 287 23.76 2.80 -10.20
C SER A 287 25.02 3.67 -9.98
N GLY A 288 25.72 3.42 -8.88
CA GLY A 288 26.86 4.21 -8.38
C GLY A 288 26.48 5.35 -7.43
N ALA A 289 25.21 5.53 -7.09
CA ALA A 289 24.79 6.58 -6.14
C ALA A 289 25.35 6.33 -4.73
N THR A 290 25.60 7.43 -4.01
CA THR A 290 25.96 7.41 -2.60
C THR A 290 24.76 7.77 -1.74
N ILE A 291 24.39 6.92 -0.79
CA ILE A 291 23.24 7.12 0.10
C ILE A 291 23.74 7.34 1.53
N GLY A 292 23.27 8.43 2.16
CA GLY A 292 23.61 8.81 3.54
C GLY A 292 22.47 8.56 4.54
N LYS A 293 21.60 7.60 4.24
CA LYS A 293 20.45 7.19 5.06
C LYS A 293 20.53 5.70 5.32
N ASP A 294 20.02 5.27 6.47
CA ASP A 294 19.88 3.88 6.91
C ASP A 294 18.79 3.09 6.17
N ALA A 295 17.90 3.80 5.44
CA ALA A 295 16.92 3.21 4.53
C ALA A 295 16.74 4.03 3.24
N PHE A 296 16.44 3.34 2.13
CA PHE A 296 16.00 3.94 0.86
C PHE A 296 15.19 2.96 0.00
N ALA A 297 14.41 3.49 -0.94
CA ALA A 297 13.68 2.70 -1.92
C ALA A 297 14.46 2.58 -3.25
N ILE A 298 14.44 1.38 -3.83
CA ILE A 298 14.80 1.10 -5.22
C ILE A 298 13.50 0.97 -6.00
N GLU A 299 13.30 1.81 -7.00
CA GLU A 299 12.10 1.84 -7.84
C GLU A 299 12.48 1.57 -9.30
N GLY A 300 11.57 0.93 -10.02
CA GLY A 300 11.76 0.60 -11.42
C GLY A 300 10.47 0.28 -12.14
N GLN A 301 10.57 0.06 -13.44
CA GLN A 301 9.45 -0.11 -14.36
C GLN A 301 9.62 -1.34 -15.26
N ILE A 302 8.50 -1.94 -15.64
CA ILE A 302 8.41 -2.96 -16.69
C ILE A 302 8.28 -2.22 -18.02
N VAL A 303 9.36 -2.19 -18.81
CA VAL A 303 9.46 -1.43 -20.07
C VAL A 303 8.73 -2.15 -21.22
N SER A 304 8.70 -3.48 -21.20
CA SER A 304 7.95 -4.28 -22.16
C SER A 304 7.58 -5.64 -21.58
N GLY A 305 6.45 -6.21 -22.04
CA GLY A 305 5.93 -7.50 -21.57
C GLY A 305 5.12 -7.39 -20.27
N THR A 306 4.69 -8.53 -19.73
CA THR A 306 3.88 -8.58 -18.49
C THR A 306 4.58 -9.45 -17.45
N ALA A 307 4.99 -8.85 -16.34
CA ALA A 307 5.62 -9.58 -15.25
C ALA A 307 4.57 -10.18 -14.31
N SER A 308 4.73 -11.46 -13.95
CA SER A 308 3.99 -12.14 -12.89
C SER A 308 4.61 -11.94 -11.51
N LYS A 309 5.94 -11.74 -11.44
CA LYS A 309 6.69 -11.47 -10.21
C LYS A 309 8.02 -10.77 -10.48
N VAL A 310 8.53 -10.06 -9.48
CA VAL A 310 9.86 -9.43 -9.49
C VAL A 310 10.69 -9.99 -8.34
N MET A 311 11.94 -10.36 -8.62
CA MET A 311 12.90 -10.90 -7.67
C MET A 311 14.07 -9.92 -7.49
N VAL A 312 14.45 -9.66 -6.25
CA VAL A 312 15.63 -8.85 -5.90
C VAL A 312 16.61 -9.69 -5.10
N THR A 313 17.88 -9.71 -5.51
CA THR A 313 18.96 -10.41 -4.81
C THR A 313 19.99 -9.40 -4.33
N TRP A 314 20.23 -9.34 -3.02
CA TRP A 314 21.26 -8.49 -2.45
C TRP A 314 22.57 -9.25 -2.22
N SER A 315 23.71 -8.62 -2.51
CA SER A 315 25.04 -9.25 -2.42
C SER A 315 25.44 -9.72 -1.03
N GLY A 316 24.85 -9.16 0.04
CA GLY A 316 25.22 -9.53 1.41
C GLY A 316 24.73 -10.92 1.85
N ASN A 317 23.59 -11.40 1.32
CA ASN A 317 23.08 -12.75 1.60
C ASN A 317 23.00 -13.66 0.37
N GLY A 318 22.98 -13.09 -0.85
CA GLY A 318 22.86 -13.82 -2.11
C GLY A 318 21.52 -14.54 -2.31
N GLN A 319 20.52 -14.28 -1.45
CA GLN A 319 19.21 -14.90 -1.54
C GLN A 319 18.26 -14.01 -2.35
N ALA A 320 17.60 -14.61 -3.36
CA ALA A 320 16.58 -13.93 -4.13
C ALA A 320 15.29 -13.78 -3.31
N TYR A 321 14.81 -12.55 -3.20
CA TYR A 321 13.61 -12.18 -2.46
C TYR A 321 12.50 -11.77 -3.45
N PRO A 322 11.32 -12.42 -3.44
CA PRO A 322 10.18 -11.98 -4.23
C PRO A 322 9.58 -10.71 -3.62
N LEU A 323 9.28 -9.71 -4.44
CA LEU A 323 8.63 -8.48 -3.98
C LEU A 323 7.18 -8.75 -3.59
N GLY A 324 6.89 -8.72 -2.28
CA GLY A 324 5.55 -9.02 -1.75
C GLY A 324 4.47 -7.99 -2.11
N LEU A 325 4.86 -6.75 -2.41
CA LEU A 325 3.94 -5.67 -2.82
C LEU A 325 3.78 -5.55 -4.34
N PHE A 326 4.46 -6.40 -5.12
CA PHE A 326 4.33 -6.38 -6.57
C PHE A 326 3.11 -7.18 -7.02
N THR A 327 2.15 -6.51 -7.66
CA THR A 327 0.98 -7.13 -8.28
C THR A 327 1.32 -7.58 -9.70
N ALA A 328 0.95 -8.81 -10.07
CA ALA A 328 1.15 -9.31 -11.44
C ALA A 328 0.49 -8.38 -12.47
N GLY A 329 1.24 -8.02 -13.50
CA GLY A 329 0.84 -7.05 -14.52
C GLY A 329 1.05 -5.57 -14.15
N SER A 330 1.54 -5.26 -12.94
CA SER A 330 1.96 -3.91 -12.59
C SER A 330 3.10 -3.44 -13.49
N GLY A 331 2.99 -2.21 -14.02
CA GLY A 331 4.04 -1.56 -14.81
C GLY A 331 5.22 -1.06 -13.98
N SER A 332 5.14 -1.10 -12.65
CA SER A 332 6.20 -0.62 -11.74
C SER A 332 6.46 -1.57 -10.57
N PHE A 333 7.64 -1.45 -9.97
CA PHE A 333 8.04 -2.20 -8.79
C PHE A 333 8.85 -1.34 -7.81
N ARG A 334 8.80 -1.69 -6.52
CA ARG A 334 9.50 -1.01 -5.43
C ARG A 334 10.11 -2.00 -4.44
N TYR A 335 11.34 -1.75 -4.02
CA TYR A 335 12.06 -2.53 -3.02
C TYR A 335 12.70 -1.62 -1.98
N VAL A 336 12.51 -1.90 -0.70
CA VAL A 336 13.10 -1.11 0.39
C VAL A 336 14.40 -1.77 0.86
N ALA A 337 15.51 -1.05 0.71
CA ALA A 337 16.81 -1.39 1.29
C ALA A 337 16.96 -0.66 2.63
N ASP A 338 17.19 -1.42 3.70
CA ASP A 338 17.17 -0.95 5.09
C ASP A 338 18.18 -1.74 5.93
N THR A 339 18.91 -1.06 6.79
CA THR A 339 19.81 -1.72 7.75
C THR A 339 19.07 -2.65 8.70
N ASP A 340 17.83 -2.33 9.10
CA ASP A 340 17.03 -3.12 10.04
C ASP A 340 16.53 -4.42 9.42
N TYR A 341 16.35 -4.45 8.09
CA TYR A 341 16.06 -5.69 7.34
C TYR A 341 17.30 -6.49 7.00
N ALA A 342 18.48 -6.04 7.41
CA ALA A 342 19.76 -6.64 7.08
C ALA A 342 19.89 -6.89 5.57
N ASN A 343 19.37 -5.97 4.75
CA ASN A 343 19.50 -5.96 3.29
C ASN A 343 20.21 -4.68 2.78
N LEU A 344 20.84 -3.95 3.69
CA LEU A 344 21.72 -2.81 3.46
C LEU A 344 22.87 -2.84 4.46
N SER A 345 24.09 -2.53 4.01
CA SER A 345 25.29 -2.48 4.87
C SER A 345 26.13 -1.25 4.53
N VAL A 346 26.93 -0.75 5.48
CA VAL A 346 27.86 0.35 5.21
C VAL A 346 28.88 -0.07 4.12
N GLY A 347 29.11 0.79 3.15
CA GLY A 347 29.97 0.52 1.99
C GLY A 347 29.17 0.10 0.75
N SER A 348 29.78 -0.73 -0.09
CA SER A 348 29.22 -1.08 -1.39
C SER A 348 28.18 -2.21 -1.28
N ASN A 349 26.99 -1.95 -1.81
CA ASN A 349 25.87 -2.89 -1.87
C ASN A 349 25.50 -3.12 -3.33
N THR A 350 25.35 -4.37 -3.73
CA THR A 350 24.90 -4.72 -5.08
C THR A 350 23.56 -5.43 -5.02
N TYR A 351 22.62 -4.97 -5.84
CA TYR A 351 21.29 -5.54 -6.01
C TYR A 351 21.14 -6.03 -7.44
N THR A 352 20.72 -7.28 -7.59
CA THR A 352 20.38 -7.89 -8.88
C THR A 352 18.88 -8.06 -8.96
N ILE A 353 18.26 -7.46 -9.97
CA ILE A 353 16.80 -7.41 -10.15
C ILE A 353 16.45 -8.15 -11.44
N VAL A 354 15.48 -9.06 -11.35
CA VAL A 354 14.96 -9.86 -12.47
C VAL A 354 13.45 -10.02 -12.31
N ALA A 355 12.69 -9.73 -13.36
CA ALA A 355 11.27 -10.02 -13.44
C ALA A 355 11.02 -11.34 -14.17
N TYR A 356 9.89 -11.98 -13.90
CA TYR A 356 9.48 -13.21 -14.57
C TYR A 356 8.03 -13.06 -15.05
N ASP A 357 7.72 -13.55 -16.23
CA ASP A 357 6.34 -13.62 -16.74
C ASP A 357 5.56 -14.82 -16.16
N SER A 358 4.33 -15.05 -16.62
CA SER A 358 3.50 -16.18 -16.17
C SER A 358 4.01 -17.56 -16.61
N GLU A 359 4.86 -17.61 -17.63
CA GLU A 359 5.46 -18.83 -18.18
C GLU A 359 6.81 -19.16 -17.52
N GLY A 360 7.34 -18.21 -16.75
CA GLY A 360 8.63 -18.33 -16.05
C GLY A 360 9.81 -17.83 -16.86
N ASN A 361 9.58 -17.15 -17.99
CA ASN A 361 10.65 -16.51 -18.75
C ASN A 361 11.15 -15.28 -17.98
N ALA A 362 12.47 -15.13 -17.91
CA ALA A 362 13.11 -14.05 -17.18
C ALA A 362 13.26 -12.80 -18.07
N SER A 363 13.19 -11.62 -17.45
CA SER A 363 13.56 -10.36 -18.08
C SER A 363 15.07 -10.24 -18.29
N ASN A 364 15.50 -9.11 -18.87
CA ASN A 364 16.88 -8.65 -18.69
C ASN A 364 17.21 -8.52 -17.20
N MET A 365 18.47 -8.80 -16.85
CA MET A 365 18.99 -8.65 -15.50
C MET A 365 19.52 -7.24 -15.30
N VAL A 366 19.01 -6.54 -14.28
CA VAL A 366 19.51 -5.21 -13.89
C VAL A 366 20.39 -5.34 -12.66
N VAL A 367 21.58 -4.74 -12.70
CA VAL A 367 22.54 -4.72 -11.59
C VAL A 367 22.71 -3.28 -11.10
N LEU A 368 22.26 -3.03 -9.87
CA LEU A 368 22.37 -1.75 -9.20
C LEU A 368 23.46 -1.82 -8.13
N THR A 369 24.43 -0.92 -8.17
CA THR A 369 25.45 -0.79 -7.11
C THR A 369 25.23 0.53 -6.37
N ILE A 370 25.24 0.50 -5.03
CA ILE A 370 25.04 1.67 -4.17
C ILE A 370 26.11 1.69 -3.09
N ASP A 371 26.71 2.86 -2.86
CA ASP A 371 27.65 3.06 -1.75
C ASP A 371 26.92 3.76 -0.59
N ALA A 372 26.75 3.05 0.52
CA ALA A 372 26.09 3.57 1.71
C ALA A 372 27.12 4.11 2.72
N SER A 373 26.84 5.29 3.29
CA SER A 373 27.80 6.05 4.12
C SER A 373 27.20 6.64 5.41
N PHE A 374 26.06 6.11 5.84
CA PHE A 374 25.33 6.54 7.03
C PHE A 374 26.09 6.30 8.35
#